data_AF-A0A928AVB0-F1
#
_entry.id   AF-A0A928AVB0-F1
#
_cell.length_a   1.000
_cell.length_b   1.000
_cell.length_c   1.000
_cell.angle_alpha   90.00
_cell.angle_beta   90.00
_cell.angle_gamma   90.00
#
_symmetry.space_group_name_H-M   'P 1'
#
loop_
_entity.id
_entity.type
_entity.pdbx_description
1 polymer ?
#
loop_
_entity_poly.entity_id
_entity_poly.type
_entity_poly.pdbx_seq_one_letter_code
_entity_poly.pdbx_strand_id
1 'polypeptide(L)'
;MRNIAILLSAVLTTLLLSTSCVKEPSVTFKEIEQRSLKAWIEKHRPELLDNYQEVGGYYVEVLEPGVMDSVPVTGKDVWLWYNFTGRDLEGNICETRSYQLATQLGTYTDYTHYVPTFRFSGKETHTIHEGTYLATFNKLCIDGDSIEVRYGTKLRLYLPSSITKGSSASDGGYEGQFALDENIPMIVDLEIFGHVANPVAYEGERVDGFAEANGGLCTDHKAEPKEDESEKSAMRRRVGTRADESTEGDEEVDKRPLEFFDGRWHQPVDTLAQLYVNYAYSPTKSFDFKVLGADTLKYPNEDIYVGGSVYANGSMSDIDKRINEALVKRFGEGITYDEVLTTDSLNTKNTAKVWYVGRFLDGYVFDTNIDEVKEIVYGKVEDKGEALSFDMKNVDDNKYILAWNYSIPTLRKGQWAAILTVSTYGYGIAGVVGSHTSTTTGGNNAYYDFLNYMNYMNYMNNYYGYNYGGMYNSYYGLGYNPYYYGFAGSTEDTSVTVTTTHTEIPAYSPLIFQIFVE
;
A
#
# COMPACT_ATOMS: atom_id res chain seq x y z
N MET A 1 -97.30 -2.60 26.83
CA MET A 1 -98.10 -2.46 25.58
C MET A 1 -97.76 -1.12 24.95
N ARG A 2 -97.41 -1.12 23.64
CA ARG A 2 -97.48 -0.01 22.66
C ARG A 2 -96.71 1.28 23.01
N ASN A 3 -95.56 1.55 22.40
CA ASN A 3 -95.36 2.17 21.07
C ASN A 3 -96.20 3.42 20.77
N ILE A 4 -95.49 4.44 20.24
CA ILE A 4 -95.87 5.54 19.31
C ILE A 4 -95.56 6.92 19.92
N ALA A 5 -94.41 7.54 19.60
CA ALA A 5 -94.15 8.48 18.48
C ALA A 5 -94.65 9.92 18.81
N ILE A 6 -94.04 11.06 18.45
CA ILE A 6 -93.01 11.40 17.46
C ILE A 6 -92.66 12.92 17.62
N LEU A 7 -91.44 13.31 17.21
CA LEU A 7 -90.96 14.61 16.64
C LEU A 7 -90.62 15.89 17.48
N LEU A 8 -89.38 16.33 17.19
CA LEU A 8 -88.84 17.71 16.95
C LEU A 8 -88.74 18.65 18.18
N SER A 9 -87.63 19.36 18.47
CA SER A 9 -86.53 19.85 17.64
C SER A 9 -85.39 20.46 18.49
N ALA A 10 -84.15 20.25 18.04
CA ALA A 10 -82.93 21.09 18.19
C ALA A 10 -82.40 21.44 19.60
N VAL A 11 -81.15 21.08 19.92
CA VAL A 11 -79.97 21.92 19.66
C VAL A 11 -78.68 21.09 19.90
N LEU A 12 -77.76 21.33 18.99
CA LEU A 12 -76.41 20.81 18.76
C LEU A 12 -75.45 21.01 19.95
N THR A 13 -74.69 19.98 20.35
CA THR A 13 -73.30 20.19 20.79
C THR A 13 -72.44 18.92 20.64
N THR A 14 -71.48 19.05 19.75
CA THR A 14 -70.27 18.28 19.45
C THR A 14 -69.68 17.45 20.59
N LEU A 15 -69.46 16.15 20.34
CA LEU A 15 -68.46 15.33 21.04
C LEU A 15 -67.35 14.97 20.04
N LEU A 16 -66.13 15.41 20.34
CA LEU A 16 -64.93 15.14 19.56
C LEU A 16 -64.63 13.64 19.52
N LEU A 17 -64.51 13.08 18.31
CA LEU A 17 -63.79 11.84 18.08
C LEU A 17 -62.30 12.17 18.06
N SER A 18 -61.60 11.87 19.15
CA SER A 18 -60.14 11.83 19.15
C SER A 18 -59.68 10.60 18.36
N THR A 19 -59.37 10.81 17.08
CA THR A 19 -58.51 9.90 16.33
C THR A 19 -57.13 9.91 16.98
N SER A 20 -56.86 8.90 17.80
CA SER A 20 -55.49 8.59 18.22
C SER A 20 -54.73 8.08 17.00
N CYS A 21 -54.10 8.97 16.24
CA CYS A 21 -52.97 8.58 15.41
C CYS A 21 -51.80 8.31 16.36
N VAL A 22 -51.71 7.09 16.88
CA VAL A 22 -50.41 6.56 17.31
C VAL A 22 -49.61 6.47 16.01
N LYS A 23 -48.64 7.38 15.84
CA LYS A 23 -47.53 7.12 14.90
C LYS A 23 -46.85 5.87 15.43
N GLU A 24 -47.01 4.73 14.75
CA GLU A 24 -46.09 3.62 14.95
C GLU A 24 -44.68 4.18 14.72
N PRO A 25 -43.75 4.04 15.67
CA PRO A 25 -42.37 4.44 15.39
C PRO A 25 -41.90 3.55 14.25
N SER A 26 -41.62 4.16 13.09
CA SER A 26 -40.99 3.47 11.98
C SER A 26 -39.65 2.96 12.47
N VAL A 27 -39.56 1.66 12.77
CA VAL A 27 -38.32 1.01 13.18
C VAL A 27 -37.29 1.26 12.09
N THR A 28 -36.12 1.76 12.46
CA THR A 28 -35.06 2.08 11.49
C THR A 28 -34.47 0.80 10.91
N PHE A 29 -33.91 0.86 9.70
CA PHE A 29 -33.23 -0.30 9.08
C PHE A 29 -32.18 -0.89 10.02
N LYS A 30 -31.36 -0.03 10.66
CA LYS A 30 -30.34 -0.44 11.63
C LYS A 30 -30.91 -1.26 12.79
N GLU A 31 -32.05 -0.83 13.35
CA GLU A 31 -32.71 -1.58 14.43
C GLU A 31 -33.28 -2.92 13.96
N ILE A 32 -33.81 -2.98 12.73
CA ILE A 32 -34.30 -4.24 12.12
C ILE A 32 -33.13 -5.20 11.91
N GLU A 33 -32.02 -4.70 11.35
CA GLU A 33 -30.81 -5.48 11.11
C GLU A 33 -30.23 -6.03 12.41
N GLN A 34 -30.05 -5.18 13.43
CA GLN A 34 -29.50 -5.62 14.72
C GLN A 34 -30.36 -6.71 15.38
N ARG A 35 -31.69 -6.58 15.31
CA ARG A 35 -32.62 -7.62 15.79
C ARG A 35 -32.48 -8.91 14.99
N SER A 36 -32.32 -8.80 13.67
CA SER A 36 -32.17 -9.94 12.77
C SER A 36 -30.85 -10.69 13.01
N LEU A 37 -29.74 -9.95 13.15
CA LEU A 37 -28.44 -10.52 13.49
C LEU A 37 -28.47 -11.19 14.87
N LYS A 38 -29.07 -10.54 15.87
CA LYS A 38 -29.25 -11.15 17.20
C LYS A 38 -30.04 -12.45 17.13
N ALA A 39 -31.18 -12.47 16.44
CA ALA A 39 -31.99 -13.68 16.28
C ALA A 39 -31.22 -14.79 15.54
N TRP A 40 -30.38 -14.42 14.58
CA TRP A 40 -29.49 -15.37 13.91
C TRP A 40 -28.45 -15.96 14.88
N ILE A 41 -27.83 -15.14 15.73
CA ILE A 41 -26.88 -15.58 16.78
C ILE A 41 -27.58 -16.49 17.80
N GLU A 42 -28.76 -16.11 18.31
CA GLU A 42 -29.54 -16.94 19.25
C GLU A 42 -29.82 -18.35 18.68
N LYS A 43 -30.02 -18.46 17.36
CA LYS A 43 -30.31 -19.72 16.70
C LYS A 43 -29.08 -20.56 16.38
N HIS A 44 -27.98 -19.94 15.93
CA HIS A 44 -26.83 -20.66 15.35
C HIS A 44 -25.58 -20.63 16.24
N ARG A 45 -25.41 -19.59 17.06
CA ARG A 45 -24.23 -19.34 17.91
C ARG A 45 -24.65 -18.82 19.31
N PRO A 46 -25.56 -19.50 20.03
CA PRO A 46 -26.12 -19.00 21.30
C PRO A 46 -25.05 -18.75 22.38
N GLU A 47 -23.90 -19.41 22.30
CA GLU A 47 -22.76 -19.20 23.18
C GLU A 47 -22.12 -17.81 23.04
N LEU A 48 -22.38 -17.08 21.96
CA LEU A 48 -21.80 -15.74 21.73
C LEU A 48 -22.69 -14.60 22.25
N LEU A 49 -23.85 -14.89 22.85
CA LEU A 49 -24.80 -13.84 23.25
C LEU A 49 -24.22 -12.86 24.27
N ASP A 50 -23.33 -13.33 25.13
CA ASP A 50 -22.63 -12.51 26.14
C ASP A 50 -21.38 -11.80 25.57
N ASN A 51 -21.02 -12.07 24.31
CA ASN A 51 -19.87 -11.47 23.59
C ASN A 51 -20.29 -10.31 22.68
N TYR A 52 -21.43 -9.67 22.97
CA TYR A 52 -21.93 -8.52 22.23
C TYR A 52 -21.11 -7.27 22.52
N GLN A 53 -20.66 -6.59 21.47
CA GLN A 53 -19.94 -5.33 21.56
C GLN A 53 -20.90 -4.16 21.32
N GLU A 54 -21.17 -3.36 22.36
CA GLU A 54 -22.10 -2.23 22.28
C GLU A 54 -21.68 -1.20 21.24
N VAL A 55 -20.38 -0.89 21.18
CA VAL A 55 -19.80 -0.01 20.18
C VAL A 55 -19.70 -0.78 18.87
N GLY A 56 -20.51 -0.40 17.88
CA GLY A 56 -20.60 -1.08 16.58
C GLY A 56 -21.73 -2.11 16.48
N GLY A 57 -22.14 -2.73 17.60
CA GLY A 57 -23.27 -3.65 17.66
C GLY A 57 -23.02 -4.98 16.95
N TYR A 58 -21.87 -5.59 17.21
CA TYR A 58 -21.42 -6.85 16.62
C TYR A 58 -21.11 -7.90 17.68
N TYR A 59 -20.92 -9.15 17.28
CA TYR A 59 -20.53 -10.25 18.17
C TYR A 59 -19.13 -10.74 17.82
N VAL A 60 -18.41 -11.25 18.83
CA VAL A 60 -17.04 -11.73 18.68
C VAL A 60 -16.91 -13.15 19.21
N GLU A 61 -16.24 -13.99 18.43
CA GLU A 61 -15.69 -15.26 18.86
C GLU A 61 -14.17 -15.16 18.84
N VAL A 62 -13.52 -15.53 19.95
CA VAL A 62 -12.06 -15.63 20.03
C VAL A 62 -11.67 -17.04 19.62
N LEU A 63 -11.01 -17.17 18.47
CA LEU A 63 -10.50 -18.45 17.98
C LEU A 63 -9.14 -18.76 18.61
N GLU A 64 -8.26 -17.76 18.66
CA GLU A 64 -6.97 -17.81 19.34
C GLU A 64 -6.70 -16.47 20.03
N PRO A 65 -6.31 -16.45 21.32
CA PRO A 65 -6.07 -15.21 22.06
C PRO A 65 -4.79 -14.48 21.61
N GLY A 66 -3.88 -15.19 20.93
CA GLY A 66 -2.56 -14.69 20.54
C GLY A 66 -1.49 -14.85 21.62
N VAL A 67 -0.31 -14.29 21.35
CA VAL A 67 0.89 -14.41 22.17
C VAL A 67 0.82 -13.45 23.34
N MET A 68 0.59 -13.96 24.55
CA MET A 68 0.31 -13.14 25.73
C MET A 68 1.41 -12.12 26.10
N ASP A 69 2.67 -12.45 25.83
CA ASP A 69 3.82 -11.56 26.09
C ASP A 69 3.97 -10.44 25.06
N SER A 70 3.25 -10.53 23.93
CA SER A 70 3.27 -9.49 22.91
C SER A 70 2.54 -8.22 23.33
N VAL A 71 2.90 -7.10 22.73
CA VAL A 71 2.31 -5.80 23.06
C VAL A 71 0.91 -5.69 22.46
N PRO A 72 -0.15 -5.40 23.25
CA PRO A 72 -1.50 -5.26 22.71
C PRO A 72 -1.64 -4.02 21.82
N VAL A 73 -2.55 -4.10 20.86
CA VAL A 73 -2.89 -3.05 19.88
C VAL A 73 -3.90 -2.05 20.46
N THR A 74 -4.80 -2.54 21.32
CA THR A 74 -5.94 -1.81 21.89
C THR A 74 -5.57 -0.41 22.40
N GLY A 75 -6.32 0.59 21.94
CA GLY A 75 -6.19 2.00 22.36
C GLY A 75 -4.93 2.72 21.88
N LYS A 76 -4.15 2.14 20.96
CA LYS A 76 -2.92 2.74 20.43
C LYS A 76 -3.09 3.14 18.98
N ASP A 77 -2.39 4.21 18.60
CA ASP A 77 -2.24 4.64 17.23
C ASP A 77 -1.04 3.90 16.62
N VAL A 78 -1.33 2.85 15.85
CA VAL A 78 -0.31 1.97 15.26
C VAL A 78 -0.68 1.57 13.84
N TRP A 79 0.30 1.11 13.08
CA TRP A 79 0.08 0.43 11.82
C TRP A 79 0.08 -1.07 12.05
N LEU A 80 -0.95 -1.75 11.56
CA LEU A 80 -1.28 -3.13 11.87
C LEU A 80 -1.16 -3.99 10.61
N TRP A 81 -0.51 -5.15 10.74
CA TRP A 81 -0.62 -6.22 9.76
C TRP A 81 -1.72 -7.18 10.16
N TYR A 82 -2.66 -7.41 9.25
CA TYR A 82 -3.71 -8.39 9.47
C TYR A 82 -4.16 -9.03 8.17
N ASN A 83 -4.63 -10.26 8.29
CA ASN A 83 -5.30 -10.97 7.21
C ASN A 83 -6.78 -11.08 7.55
N PHE A 84 -7.61 -11.14 6.51
CA PHE A 84 -9.04 -11.32 6.69
C PHE A 84 -9.66 -12.21 5.63
N THR A 85 -10.75 -12.87 6.00
CA THR A 85 -11.64 -13.56 5.09
C THR A 85 -13.08 -13.24 5.45
N GLY A 86 -13.78 -12.70 4.46
CA GLY A 86 -15.15 -12.28 4.53
C GLY A 86 -16.13 -13.32 4.03
N ARG A 87 -17.20 -13.56 4.77
CA ARG A 87 -18.26 -14.49 4.40
C ARG A 87 -19.64 -13.89 4.62
N ASP A 88 -20.61 -14.35 3.84
CA ASP A 88 -22.02 -14.14 4.20
C ASP A 88 -22.41 -15.00 5.42
N LEU A 89 -23.65 -14.85 5.89
CA LEU A 89 -24.17 -15.64 7.02
C LEU A 89 -24.40 -17.13 6.69
N GLU A 90 -24.37 -17.52 5.42
CA GLU A 90 -24.41 -18.93 4.99
C GLU A 90 -23.01 -19.57 4.99
N GLY A 91 -21.96 -18.75 5.12
CA GLY A 91 -20.56 -19.16 5.16
C GLY A 91 -19.87 -19.10 3.80
N ASN A 92 -20.54 -18.61 2.75
CA ASN A 92 -19.96 -18.44 1.42
C ASN A 92 -18.90 -17.34 1.45
N ILE A 93 -17.74 -17.57 0.83
CA ILE A 93 -16.64 -16.61 0.84
C ILE A 93 -16.93 -15.49 -0.16
N CYS A 94 -16.96 -14.26 0.34
CA CYS A 94 -17.18 -13.03 -0.43
C CYS A 94 -15.88 -12.28 -0.72
N GLU A 95 -14.89 -12.40 0.17
CA GLU A 95 -13.57 -11.76 0.01
C GLU A 95 -12.53 -12.56 0.79
N THR A 96 -11.33 -12.72 0.24
CA THR A 96 -10.24 -13.38 0.96
C THR A 96 -8.87 -12.92 0.49
N ARG A 97 -7.99 -12.67 1.47
CA ARG A 97 -6.56 -12.46 1.24
C ARG A 97 -5.74 -13.75 1.40
N SER A 98 -6.40 -14.90 1.62
CA SER A 98 -5.73 -16.20 1.62
C SER A 98 -5.60 -16.75 0.20
N TYR A 99 -4.36 -16.88 -0.28
CA TYR A 99 -4.08 -17.51 -1.58
C TYR A 99 -4.63 -18.96 -1.63
N GLN A 100 -4.57 -19.70 -0.52
CA GLN A 100 -5.06 -21.08 -0.47
C GLN A 100 -6.58 -21.12 -0.70
N LEU A 101 -7.32 -20.24 -0.05
CA LEU A 101 -8.78 -20.16 -0.23
C LEU A 101 -9.13 -19.67 -1.64
N ALA A 102 -8.46 -18.62 -2.14
CA ALA A 102 -8.66 -18.14 -3.51
C ALA A 102 -8.42 -19.25 -4.55
N THR A 103 -7.37 -20.07 -4.35
CA THR A 103 -7.07 -21.23 -5.22
C THR A 103 -8.17 -22.29 -5.13
N GLN A 104 -8.63 -22.62 -3.92
CA GLN A 104 -9.71 -23.60 -3.71
C GLN A 104 -11.04 -23.16 -4.32
N LEU A 105 -11.32 -21.85 -4.34
CA LEU A 105 -12.53 -21.26 -4.92
C LEU A 105 -12.42 -21.04 -6.44
N GLY A 106 -11.22 -21.16 -7.01
CA GLY A 106 -10.97 -20.81 -8.41
C GLY A 106 -11.04 -19.31 -8.70
N THR A 107 -10.88 -18.46 -7.69
CA THR A 107 -10.83 -16.98 -7.81
C THR A 107 -9.41 -16.43 -7.75
N TYR A 108 -8.41 -17.30 -7.55
CA TYR A 108 -7.00 -16.91 -7.59
C TYR A 108 -6.62 -16.26 -8.92
N THR A 109 -5.82 -15.20 -8.84
CA THR A 109 -5.22 -14.53 -10.00
C THR A 109 -3.78 -14.14 -9.70
N ASP A 110 -2.88 -14.35 -10.67
CA ASP A 110 -1.48 -13.91 -10.59
C ASP A 110 -1.32 -12.38 -10.69
N TYR A 111 -2.43 -11.64 -10.86
CA TYR A 111 -2.46 -10.19 -10.75
C TYR A 111 -2.65 -9.71 -9.30
N THR A 112 -2.89 -10.61 -8.35
CA THR A 112 -3.13 -10.26 -6.94
C THR A 112 -2.03 -10.81 -6.05
N HIS A 113 -1.44 -9.91 -5.25
CA HIS A 113 -0.44 -10.27 -4.27
C HIS A 113 -1.11 -10.64 -2.93
N TYR A 114 -1.32 -11.93 -2.69
CA TYR A 114 -2.01 -12.44 -1.49
C TYR A 114 -1.13 -12.36 -0.23
N VAL A 115 -1.02 -11.16 0.33
CA VAL A 115 -0.30 -10.86 1.58
C VAL A 115 -1.18 -10.14 2.60
N PRO A 116 -0.81 -10.16 3.89
CA PRO A 116 -1.53 -9.39 4.91
C PRO A 116 -1.63 -7.91 4.57
N THR A 117 -2.78 -7.33 4.89
CA THR A 117 -3.03 -5.90 4.81
C THR A 117 -2.15 -5.14 5.80
N PHE A 118 -1.55 -4.03 5.39
CA PHE A 118 -0.89 -3.08 6.28
C PHE A 118 -1.67 -1.76 6.34
N ARG A 119 -2.31 -1.46 7.48
CA ARG A 119 -3.15 -0.26 7.63
C ARG A 119 -3.02 0.36 9.00
N PHE A 120 -3.24 1.67 9.06
CA PHE A 120 -3.34 2.40 10.31
C PHE A 120 -4.57 1.94 11.11
N SER A 121 -4.40 1.80 12.42
CA SER A 121 -5.42 1.57 13.42
C SER A 121 -5.16 2.53 14.57
N GLY A 122 -6.04 3.51 14.75
CA GLY A 122 -5.92 4.53 15.78
C GLY A 122 -7.23 5.27 16.02
N LYS A 123 -7.23 6.22 16.96
CA LYS A 123 -8.46 6.79 17.52
C LYS A 123 -9.47 7.37 16.52
N GLU A 124 -8.98 7.96 15.43
CA GLU A 124 -9.80 8.64 14.41
C GLU A 124 -9.80 7.85 13.09
N THR A 125 -10.01 6.52 13.15
CA THR A 125 -9.86 5.62 11.99
C THR A 125 -11.12 5.01 11.44
N HIS A 126 -11.15 4.95 10.09
CA HIS A 126 -12.06 4.13 9.31
C HIS A 126 -11.23 3.19 8.42
N THR A 127 -11.41 1.88 8.58
CA THR A 127 -10.69 0.84 7.80
C THR A 127 -11.61 0.18 6.78
N ILE A 128 -11.09 -0.76 5.96
CA ILE A 128 -11.81 -1.50 4.90
C ILE A 128 -13.09 -2.20 5.41
N HIS A 129 -13.10 -2.59 6.70
CA HIS A 129 -14.31 -2.93 7.44
C HIS A 129 -14.24 -2.25 8.81
N GLU A 130 -15.14 -1.29 9.08
CA GLU A 130 -15.18 -0.58 10.36
C GLU A 130 -15.19 -1.54 11.56
N GLY A 131 -15.84 -2.71 11.44
CA GLY A 131 -15.82 -3.76 12.46
C GLY A 131 -14.43 -4.32 12.79
N THR A 132 -13.52 -4.43 11.80
CA THR A 132 -12.14 -4.90 12.05
C THR A 132 -11.32 -3.87 12.82
N TYR A 133 -11.51 -2.58 12.54
CA TYR A 133 -10.95 -1.50 13.35
C TYR A 133 -11.53 -1.52 14.77
N LEU A 134 -12.84 -1.59 14.92
CA LEU A 134 -13.47 -1.62 16.25
C LEU A 134 -13.00 -2.82 17.07
N ALA A 135 -12.81 -3.98 16.44
CA ALA A 135 -12.35 -5.18 17.12
C ALA A 135 -10.90 -5.09 17.59
N THR A 136 -10.06 -4.36 16.87
CA THR A 136 -8.62 -4.23 17.19
C THR A 136 -8.34 -3.06 18.14
N PHE A 137 -9.06 -1.95 17.99
CA PHE A 137 -8.84 -0.73 18.77
C PHE A 137 -9.48 -0.78 20.15
N ASN A 138 -10.61 -1.47 20.33
CA ASN A 138 -11.32 -1.53 21.60
C ASN A 138 -10.91 -2.74 22.46
N LYS A 139 -11.22 -2.66 23.77
CA LYS A 139 -11.25 -3.85 24.63
C LYS A 139 -12.50 -4.64 24.30
N LEU A 140 -12.33 -5.93 24.06
CA LEU A 140 -13.42 -6.84 23.69
C LEU A 140 -14.05 -7.43 24.94
N CYS A 141 -15.37 -7.35 25.06
CA CYS A 141 -16.14 -8.05 26.09
C CYS A 141 -16.33 -9.52 25.66
N ILE A 142 -15.75 -10.46 26.38
CA ILE A 142 -15.78 -11.90 26.08
C ILE A 142 -16.14 -12.66 27.36
N ASP A 143 -17.30 -13.32 27.39
CA ASP A 143 -17.83 -14.10 28.52
C ASP A 143 -17.81 -13.35 29.87
N GLY A 144 -18.01 -12.02 29.83
CA GLY A 144 -17.95 -11.14 31.00
C GLY A 144 -16.55 -10.65 31.40
N ASP A 145 -15.51 -11.15 30.74
CA ASP A 145 -14.13 -10.68 30.86
C ASP A 145 -13.76 -9.71 29.72
N SER A 146 -12.56 -9.11 29.80
CA SER A 146 -12.03 -8.22 28.77
C SER A 146 -10.77 -8.78 28.12
N ILE A 147 -10.74 -8.84 26.78
CA ILE A 147 -9.57 -9.25 26.00
C ILE A 147 -9.05 -8.07 25.16
N GLU A 148 -7.74 -7.98 25.04
CA GLU A 148 -7.03 -7.03 24.18
C GLU A 148 -6.37 -7.76 23.02
N VAL A 149 -6.59 -7.27 21.81
CA VAL A 149 -6.00 -7.82 20.59
C VAL A 149 -4.49 -7.60 20.57
N ARG A 150 -3.76 -8.63 20.14
CA ARG A 150 -2.29 -8.65 20.14
C ARG A 150 -1.76 -9.53 19.00
N TYR A 151 -0.45 -9.73 18.96
CA TYR A 151 0.18 -10.59 17.96
C TYR A 151 -0.39 -12.02 18.02
N GLY A 152 -0.78 -12.57 16.88
CA GLY A 152 -1.34 -13.92 16.77
C GLY A 152 -2.80 -14.06 17.20
N THR A 153 -3.47 -12.97 17.60
CA THR A 153 -4.91 -13.05 17.91
C THR A 153 -5.70 -13.40 16.65
N LYS A 154 -6.55 -14.43 16.73
CA LYS A 154 -7.51 -14.81 15.69
C LYS A 154 -8.93 -14.64 16.22
N LEU A 155 -9.72 -13.86 15.49
CA LEU A 155 -11.10 -13.54 15.83
C LEU A 155 -12.03 -13.95 14.69
N ARG A 156 -13.25 -14.34 15.04
CA ARG A 156 -14.37 -14.37 14.11
C ARG A 156 -15.40 -13.32 14.55
N LEU A 157 -15.65 -12.36 13.66
CA LEU A 157 -16.53 -11.22 13.89
C LEU A 157 -17.85 -11.42 13.16
N TYR A 158 -18.96 -11.11 13.81
CA TYR A 158 -20.29 -11.14 13.24
C TYR A 158 -20.80 -9.71 13.11
N LEU A 159 -20.58 -9.11 11.94
CA LEU A 159 -20.71 -7.69 11.70
C LEU A 159 -22.07 -7.37 11.04
N PRO A 160 -22.86 -6.40 11.57
CA PRO A 160 -23.98 -5.84 10.83
C PRO A 160 -23.49 -5.01 9.65
N SER A 161 -24.27 -4.90 8.58
CA SER A 161 -23.90 -4.23 7.33
C SER A 161 -23.47 -2.78 7.53
N SER A 162 -23.96 -2.12 8.58
CA SER A 162 -23.57 -0.76 8.94
C SER A 162 -22.06 -0.58 9.25
N ILE A 163 -21.34 -1.66 9.55
CA ILE A 163 -19.89 -1.64 9.83
C ILE A 163 -19.09 -2.66 9.00
N THR A 164 -19.72 -3.28 8.00
CA THR A 164 -19.03 -4.11 7.00
C THR A 164 -18.46 -3.28 5.86
N LYS A 165 -18.99 -2.09 5.58
CA LYS A 165 -18.49 -1.24 4.49
C LYS A 165 -17.53 -0.18 5.02
N GLY A 166 -16.23 -0.49 5.00
CA GLY A 166 -15.19 0.53 4.86
C GLY A 166 -15.08 1.01 3.42
N SER A 167 -14.35 2.08 3.18
CA SER A 167 -14.28 2.85 1.93
C SER A 167 -13.76 2.14 0.67
N SER A 168 -13.60 0.82 0.65
CA SER A 168 -13.15 0.09 -0.55
C SER A 168 -13.37 -1.42 -0.39
N ALA A 169 -14.61 -1.86 -0.55
CA ALA A 169 -14.88 -3.27 -0.82
C ALA A 169 -14.40 -3.59 -2.24
N SER A 170 -13.45 -4.52 -2.32
CA SER A 170 -13.26 -5.46 -3.44
C SER A 170 -13.13 -4.85 -4.85
N ASP A 171 -12.04 -4.13 -5.10
CA ASP A 171 -11.57 -3.94 -6.49
C ASP A 171 -10.07 -4.22 -6.65
N GLY A 172 -9.53 -5.05 -5.76
CA GLY A 172 -8.10 -5.36 -5.66
C GLY A 172 -7.72 -6.79 -6.08
N GLY A 173 -8.68 -7.57 -6.58
CA GLY A 173 -8.49 -8.98 -6.96
C GLY A 173 -8.58 -9.98 -5.80
N TYR A 174 -9.18 -9.55 -4.67
CA TYR A 174 -9.40 -10.41 -3.48
C TYR A 174 -10.84 -10.95 -3.41
N GLU A 175 -11.62 -10.78 -4.47
CA GLU A 175 -13.02 -11.18 -4.54
C GLU A 175 -13.15 -12.69 -4.34
N GLY A 176 -14.13 -13.06 -3.52
CA GLY A 176 -14.58 -14.44 -3.38
C GLY A 176 -15.44 -14.86 -4.55
N GLN A 177 -15.95 -16.10 -4.49
CA GLN A 177 -16.85 -16.64 -5.51
C GLN A 177 -18.22 -15.92 -5.51
N PHE A 178 -18.56 -15.25 -4.41
CA PHE A 178 -19.86 -14.62 -4.19
C PHE A 178 -19.71 -13.13 -3.94
N ALA A 179 -20.61 -12.32 -4.47
CA ALA A 179 -20.72 -10.92 -4.10
C ALA A 179 -21.52 -10.78 -2.80
N LEU A 180 -21.15 -9.82 -1.95
CA LEU A 180 -21.93 -9.44 -0.78
C LEU A 180 -22.85 -8.26 -1.15
N ASP A 181 -24.17 -8.45 -1.05
CA ASP A 181 -25.12 -7.37 -1.34
C ASP A 181 -25.06 -6.23 -0.31
N GLU A 182 -25.43 -5.02 -0.75
CA GLU A 182 -25.61 -3.90 0.15
C GLU A 182 -26.71 -4.23 1.16
N ASN A 183 -26.40 -4.08 2.46
CA ASN A 183 -27.30 -4.34 3.59
C ASN A 183 -27.38 -5.79 4.09
N ILE A 184 -26.35 -6.62 3.82
CA ILE A 184 -26.23 -7.96 4.40
C ILE A 184 -25.12 -7.99 5.47
N PRO A 185 -25.38 -8.59 6.66
CA PRO A 185 -24.36 -8.87 7.66
C PRO A 185 -23.26 -9.81 7.14
N MET A 186 -22.07 -9.71 7.73
CA MET A 186 -20.89 -10.45 7.28
C MET A 186 -20.22 -11.15 8.46
N ILE A 187 -19.71 -12.35 8.22
CA ILE A 187 -18.80 -13.05 9.11
C ILE A 187 -17.38 -12.74 8.63
N VAL A 188 -16.55 -12.17 9.50
CA VAL A 188 -15.15 -11.84 9.18
C VAL A 188 -14.21 -12.63 10.07
N ASP A 189 -13.43 -13.52 9.47
CA ASP A 189 -12.27 -14.12 10.13
C ASP A 189 -11.11 -13.12 10.03
N LEU A 190 -10.54 -12.73 11.17
CA LEU A 190 -9.47 -11.74 11.30
C LEU A 190 -8.28 -12.37 12.01
N GLU A 191 -7.08 -12.20 11.46
CA GLU A 191 -5.83 -12.70 12.05
C GLU A 191 -4.78 -11.58 12.09
N ILE A 192 -4.13 -11.42 13.24
CA ILE A 192 -3.22 -10.30 13.53
C ILE A 192 -1.76 -10.76 13.48
N PHE A 193 -0.96 -10.12 12.64
CA PHE A 193 0.46 -10.42 12.44
C PHE A 193 1.41 -9.35 12.99
N GLY A 194 0.89 -8.43 13.82
CA GLY A 194 1.71 -7.49 14.56
C GLY A 194 1.48 -6.04 14.14
N HIS A 195 2.24 -5.15 14.77
CA HIS A 195 2.07 -3.71 14.57
C HIS A 195 3.38 -2.94 14.75
N VAL A 196 3.44 -1.75 14.16
CA VAL A 196 4.51 -0.77 14.35
C VAL A 196 3.93 0.62 14.62
N ALA A 197 4.61 1.40 15.46
CA ALA A 197 4.24 2.79 15.70
C ALA A 197 4.75 3.74 14.58
N ASN A 198 5.90 3.40 13.97
CA ASN A 198 6.54 4.21 12.94
C ASN A 198 6.70 3.41 11.64
N PRO A 199 5.76 3.52 10.68
CA PRO A 199 5.81 2.77 9.43
C PRO A 199 6.92 3.27 8.49
N VAL A 200 7.31 4.54 8.61
CA VAL A 200 8.40 5.14 7.81
C VAL A 200 9.73 4.51 8.19
N ALA A 201 9.99 4.40 9.51
CA ALA A 201 11.19 3.75 10.00
C ALA A 201 11.25 2.29 9.58
N TYR A 202 10.12 1.59 9.74
CA TYR A 202 9.98 0.20 9.31
C TYR A 202 10.27 0.02 7.81
N GLU A 203 9.70 0.86 6.95
CA GLU A 203 9.92 0.79 5.50
C GLU A 203 11.39 1.08 5.14
N GLY A 204 11.95 2.14 5.72
CA GLY A 204 13.33 2.54 5.49
C GLY A 204 14.35 1.45 5.87
N GLU A 205 14.17 0.82 7.03
CA GLU A 205 15.00 -0.31 7.48
C GLU A 205 14.95 -1.50 6.49
N ARG A 206 13.85 -1.67 5.75
CA ARG A 206 13.73 -2.74 4.75
C ARG A 206 14.41 -2.39 3.44
N VAL A 207 14.35 -1.14 3.03
CA VAL A 207 15.13 -0.66 1.88
C VAL A 207 16.62 -0.80 2.19
N ASP A 208 17.07 -0.36 3.36
CA ASP A 208 18.47 -0.46 3.77
C ASP A 208 18.92 -1.92 3.90
N GLY A 209 18.15 -2.75 4.61
CA GLY A 209 18.46 -4.17 4.78
C GLY A 209 18.51 -4.94 3.47
N PHE A 210 17.60 -4.63 2.53
CA PHE A 210 17.62 -5.23 1.20
C PHE A 210 18.88 -4.80 0.43
N ALA A 211 19.22 -3.51 0.45
CA ALA A 211 20.41 -2.98 -0.20
C ALA A 211 21.70 -3.63 0.34
N GLU A 212 21.83 -3.71 1.66
CA GLU A 212 22.99 -4.30 2.33
C GLU A 212 23.21 -5.76 1.93
N ALA A 213 22.14 -6.57 1.92
CA ALA A 213 22.26 -7.96 1.53
C ALA A 213 22.47 -8.16 0.02
N ASN A 214 22.05 -7.20 -0.80
CA ASN A 214 22.09 -7.26 -2.26
C ASN A 214 23.15 -6.34 -2.89
N GLY A 215 24.30 -6.18 -2.24
CA GLY A 215 25.44 -5.46 -2.81
C GLY A 215 26.12 -4.48 -1.87
N GLY A 216 25.50 -4.14 -0.74
CA GLY A 216 26.04 -3.17 0.21
C GLY A 216 25.70 -1.73 -0.17
N LEU A 217 25.48 -0.87 0.83
CA LEU A 217 25.34 0.57 0.61
C LEU A 217 26.71 1.22 0.39
N CYS A 218 26.79 2.16 -0.55
CA CYS A 218 27.94 3.03 -0.70
C CYS A 218 27.86 4.19 0.30
N THR A 219 28.90 4.37 1.12
CA THR A 219 28.98 5.43 2.14
C THR A 219 29.90 6.60 1.75
N ASP A 220 30.53 6.52 0.58
CA ASP A 220 31.73 7.30 0.25
C ASP A 220 31.43 8.66 -0.41
N HIS A 221 30.15 8.98 -0.68
CA HIS A 221 29.74 10.20 -1.36
C HIS A 221 28.77 11.03 -0.49
N LYS A 222 29.31 12.00 0.25
CA LYS A 222 28.52 13.10 0.82
C LYS A 222 29.00 14.40 0.16
N ALA A 223 28.20 14.97 -0.73
CA ALA A 223 28.48 16.26 -1.34
C ALA A 223 28.53 17.36 -0.25
N GLU A 224 29.60 18.14 -0.24
CA GLU A 224 29.64 19.36 0.57
C GLU A 224 28.64 20.40 0.02
N PRO A 225 27.74 20.96 0.86
CA PRO A 225 26.79 21.98 0.42
C PRO A 225 27.53 23.29 0.08
N LYS A 226 27.20 23.90 -1.07
CA LYS A 226 27.58 25.30 -1.37
C LYS A 226 26.45 26.22 -0.90
N GLU A 227 26.80 27.30 -0.19
CA GLU A 227 25.86 28.12 0.58
C GLU A 227 24.87 29.00 -0.23
N ASP A 228 25.01 29.11 -1.57
CA ASP A 228 24.27 30.12 -2.35
C ASP A 228 23.53 29.59 -3.61
N GLU A 229 23.23 28.29 -3.72
CA GLU A 229 22.60 27.73 -4.93
C GLU A 229 21.15 27.26 -4.76
N SER A 230 20.31 27.50 -5.78
CA SER A 230 18.90 27.04 -5.81
C SER A 230 18.80 25.51 -5.90
N GLU A 231 17.78 24.89 -5.29
CA GLU A 231 17.62 23.43 -5.30
C GLU A 231 17.43 22.83 -6.70
N LYS A 232 16.79 23.54 -7.64
CA LYS A 232 16.74 23.12 -9.06
C LYS A 232 18.12 23.14 -9.70
N SER A 233 18.99 24.09 -9.33
CA SER A 233 20.39 24.13 -9.76
C SER A 233 21.25 23.09 -9.05
N ALA A 234 20.98 22.81 -7.77
CA ALA A 234 21.65 21.75 -7.01
C ALA A 234 21.26 20.36 -7.52
N MET A 235 19.99 20.13 -7.84
CA MET A 235 19.49 18.92 -8.52
C MET A 235 20.10 18.82 -9.91
N ARG A 236 20.15 19.91 -10.70
CA ARG A 236 20.83 19.91 -12.00
C ARG A 236 22.33 19.62 -11.90
N ARG A 237 23.04 20.09 -10.85
CA ARG A 237 24.45 19.76 -10.58
C ARG A 237 24.65 18.33 -10.08
N ARG A 238 23.76 17.84 -9.21
CA ARG A 238 23.84 16.49 -8.61
C ARG A 238 23.45 15.42 -9.63
N VAL A 239 22.44 15.70 -10.46
CA VAL A 239 22.00 14.89 -11.62
C VAL A 239 22.88 15.13 -12.86
N GLY A 240 23.65 16.21 -12.91
CA GLY A 240 24.55 16.50 -14.02
C GLY A 240 25.67 17.48 -13.67
N THR A 241 26.92 17.07 -13.82
CA THR A 241 27.93 18.00 -14.32
C THR A 241 27.46 18.50 -15.69
N ARG A 242 26.64 19.56 -15.72
CA ARG A 242 26.38 20.33 -16.95
C ARG A 242 26.75 21.77 -16.70
N ALA A 243 27.86 22.14 -17.35
CA ALA A 243 28.09 23.39 -18.04
C ALA A 243 27.06 24.49 -17.76
N ASP A 244 27.42 25.41 -16.87
CA ASP A 244 27.10 26.80 -17.08
C ASP A 244 28.24 27.37 -17.94
N GLU A 245 27.89 27.89 -19.12
CA GLU A 245 28.73 28.67 -20.05
C GLU A 245 30.26 28.43 -19.98
N SER A 246 30.73 27.21 -20.19
CA SER A 246 32.08 27.04 -20.73
C SER A 246 32.00 27.38 -22.21
N THR A 247 32.54 28.54 -22.57
CA THR A 247 33.12 28.80 -23.89
C THR A 247 33.65 27.50 -24.49
N GLU A 248 33.27 27.21 -25.74
CA GLU A 248 33.77 26.10 -26.58
C GLU A 248 35.15 25.60 -26.11
N GLY A 249 35.17 24.48 -25.37
CA GLY A 249 36.38 23.92 -24.79
C GLY A 249 36.06 23.08 -23.56
N ASP A 250 36.12 21.77 -23.74
CA ASP A 250 36.10 20.71 -22.73
C ASP A 250 34.70 20.31 -22.21
N GLU A 251 34.05 19.41 -22.96
CA GLU A 251 33.03 18.50 -22.42
C GLU A 251 33.69 17.68 -21.29
N GLU A 252 33.48 18.11 -20.04
CA GLU A 252 33.92 17.32 -18.89
C GLU A 252 33.07 16.05 -18.84
N VAL A 253 33.61 14.96 -19.40
CA VAL A 253 33.11 13.60 -19.25
C VAL A 253 32.79 13.40 -17.77
N ASP A 254 31.51 13.17 -17.43
CA ASP A 254 31.13 12.82 -16.06
C ASP A 254 32.01 11.61 -15.64
N LYS A 255 32.88 11.82 -14.64
CA LYS A 255 33.87 10.83 -14.17
C LYS A 255 33.34 9.91 -13.07
N ARG A 256 32.13 10.18 -12.59
CA ARG A 256 31.36 9.32 -11.65
C ARG A 256 30.93 7.93 -12.16
N PRO A 257 30.94 7.59 -13.47
CA PRO A 257 30.41 6.30 -13.95
C PRO A 257 31.16 5.08 -13.45
N LEU A 258 32.48 5.16 -13.23
CA LEU A 258 33.27 4.01 -12.81
C LEU A 258 33.14 3.70 -11.31
N GLU A 259 33.12 4.75 -10.48
CA GLU A 259 32.98 4.59 -9.03
C GLU A 259 31.60 4.08 -8.64
N PHE A 260 30.58 4.36 -9.46
CA PHE A 260 29.22 3.86 -9.24
C PHE A 260 28.95 2.48 -9.86
N PHE A 261 29.78 2.04 -10.81
CA PHE A 261 29.70 0.70 -11.42
C PHE A 261 30.39 -0.39 -10.59
N ASP A 262 30.42 -0.26 -9.27
CA ASP A 262 31.09 -1.17 -8.34
C ASP A 262 30.16 -2.29 -7.80
N GLY A 263 28.89 -2.25 -8.16
CA GLY A 263 27.87 -3.21 -7.72
C GLY A 263 27.23 -2.89 -6.36
N ARG A 264 27.65 -1.82 -5.69
CA ARG A 264 27.01 -1.28 -4.48
C ARG A 264 25.79 -0.44 -4.84
N TRP A 265 25.00 -0.12 -3.84
CA TRP A 265 23.85 0.77 -3.91
C TRP A 265 24.28 2.21 -3.61
N HIS A 266 24.01 3.13 -4.55
CA HIS A 266 24.39 4.54 -4.45
C HIS A 266 23.17 5.43 -4.40
N GLN A 267 23.23 6.55 -3.69
CA GLN A 267 22.17 7.55 -3.77
C GLN A 267 22.33 8.35 -5.07
N PRO A 268 21.29 8.44 -5.93
CA PRO A 268 21.37 9.28 -7.13
C PRO A 268 21.40 10.78 -6.76
N VAL A 269 20.90 11.11 -5.55
CA VAL A 269 20.96 12.44 -4.94
C VAL A 269 21.17 12.26 -3.44
N ASP A 270 22.29 12.76 -2.89
CA ASP A 270 22.70 12.55 -1.49
C ASP A 270 21.65 12.98 -0.43
N THR A 271 20.77 13.91 -0.79
CA THR A 271 19.71 14.41 0.11
C THR A 271 18.45 13.54 0.13
N LEU A 272 18.36 12.53 -0.74
CA LEU A 272 17.21 11.63 -0.83
C LEU A 272 17.56 10.31 -0.14
N ALA A 273 17.23 10.22 1.14
CA ALA A 273 17.40 9.00 1.92
C ALA A 273 16.61 7.85 1.30
N GLN A 274 17.18 6.64 1.29
CA GLN A 274 16.46 5.42 0.89
C GLN A 274 15.86 5.47 -0.53
N LEU A 275 16.46 6.29 -1.39
CA LEU A 275 16.42 6.14 -2.83
C LEU A 275 17.81 5.73 -3.28
N TYR A 276 17.93 4.49 -3.77
CA TYR A 276 19.20 3.90 -4.16
C TYR A 276 19.17 3.40 -5.59
N VAL A 277 20.32 3.46 -6.25
CA VAL A 277 20.54 2.94 -7.60
C VAL A 277 21.75 2.00 -7.56
N ASN A 278 21.57 0.79 -8.05
CA ASN A 278 22.66 -0.11 -8.39
C ASN A 278 22.96 0.03 -9.89
N TYR A 279 24.00 0.79 -10.21
CA TYR A 279 24.37 1.12 -11.59
C TYR A 279 24.99 -0.05 -12.35
N ALA A 280 25.55 -1.04 -11.65
CA ALA A 280 26.14 -2.25 -12.24
C ALA A 280 25.20 -3.46 -12.20
N TYR A 281 23.92 -3.25 -11.92
CA TYR A 281 22.92 -4.31 -12.01
C TYR A 281 22.84 -4.84 -13.45
N SER A 282 22.70 -6.15 -13.58
CA SER A 282 22.45 -6.85 -14.83
C SER A 282 21.57 -8.06 -14.52
N PRO A 283 20.64 -8.47 -15.41
CA PRO A 283 19.81 -9.65 -15.21
C PRO A 283 20.60 -10.96 -15.13
N THR A 284 21.92 -10.94 -15.37
CA THR A 284 22.82 -12.07 -15.07
C THR A 284 22.98 -12.33 -13.57
N LYS A 285 22.58 -11.40 -12.70
CA LYS A 285 22.58 -11.52 -11.24
C LYS A 285 21.15 -11.47 -10.70
N SER A 286 20.79 -12.46 -9.89
CA SER A 286 19.54 -12.44 -9.12
C SER A 286 19.72 -11.70 -7.81
N PHE A 287 18.66 -11.03 -7.38
CA PHE A 287 18.56 -10.53 -6.01
C PHE A 287 18.12 -11.65 -5.06
N ASP A 288 18.59 -11.58 -3.82
CA ASP A 288 18.06 -12.39 -2.72
C ASP A 288 16.79 -11.73 -2.17
N PHE A 289 15.66 -12.12 -2.74
CA PHE A 289 14.33 -11.71 -2.31
C PHE A 289 13.88 -12.34 -0.98
N LYS A 290 14.68 -13.24 -0.38
CA LYS A 290 14.37 -13.84 0.93
C LYS A 290 14.94 -13.06 2.10
N VAL A 291 15.80 -12.06 1.85
CA VAL A 291 16.55 -11.31 2.87
C VAL A 291 15.64 -10.66 3.90
N LEU A 292 14.53 -10.06 3.45
CA LEU A 292 13.62 -9.40 4.38
C LEU A 292 12.86 -10.42 5.24
N GLY A 293 12.79 -11.67 4.77
CA GLY A 293 12.13 -12.77 5.45
C GLY A 293 10.64 -12.56 5.66
N ALA A 294 9.95 -13.61 6.07
CA ALA A 294 8.68 -13.48 6.78
C ALA A 294 8.87 -12.82 8.18
N ASP A 295 10.13 -12.59 8.60
CA ASP A 295 10.57 -12.09 9.90
C ASP A 295 10.11 -10.66 10.20
N THR A 296 9.71 -9.93 9.16
CA THR A 296 9.13 -8.60 9.27
C THR A 296 7.79 -8.56 10.01
N LEU A 297 7.08 -9.69 9.97
CA LEU A 297 5.78 -9.94 10.60
C LEU A 297 5.91 -10.92 11.77
N LYS A 298 7.12 -11.13 12.28
CA LYS A 298 7.36 -12.02 13.41
C LYS A 298 7.58 -11.22 14.68
N TYR A 299 6.83 -11.59 15.71
CA TYR A 299 7.20 -11.24 17.07
C TYR A 299 8.43 -12.08 17.46
N PRO A 300 9.38 -11.56 18.26
CA PRO A 300 10.61 -12.30 18.59
C PRO A 300 10.32 -13.70 19.14
N ASN A 301 10.93 -14.71 18.51
CA ASN A 301 10.76 -16.15 18.82
C ASN A 301 9.40 -16.78 18.45
N GLU A 302 8.59 -16.11 17.64
CA GLU A 302 7.31 -16.63 17.14
C GLU A 302 7.38 -16.91 15.63
N ASP A 303 6.69 -17.97 15.17
CA ASP A 303 6.63 -18.40 13.78
C ASP A 303 5.19 -18.43 13.21
N ILE A 304 4.27 -17.71 13.86
CA ILE A 304 2.84 -17.69 13.51
C ILE A 304 2.60 -17.25 12.07
N TYR A 305 3.26 -16.17 11.64
CA TYR A 305 3.22 -15.79 10.23
C TYR A 305 4.22 -16.64 9.42
N VAL A 306 3.66 -17.55 8.63
CA VAL A 306 4.39 -18.24 7.56
C VAL A 306 4.02 -17.58 6.25
N GLY A 307 4.97 -16.84 5.66
CA GLY A 307 4.80 -16.25 4.33
C GLY A 307 4.33 -17.31 3.33
N GLY A 308 3.21 -17.05 2.67
CA GLY A 308 2.67 -17.92 1.63
C GLY A 308 3.62 -18.02 0.42
N SER A 309 3.25 -18.85 -0.55
CA SER A 309 3.93 -18.82 -1.85
C SER A 309 3.64 -17.48 -2.52
N VAL A 310 4.69 -16.80 -3.01
CA VAL A 310 4.56 -15.53 -3.75
C VAL A 310 3.68 -15.69 -4.99
N TYR A 311 3.80 -16.84 -5.65
CA TYR A 311 2.96 -17.27 -6.76
C TYR A 311 2.37 -18.65 -6.43
N ALA A 312 1.13 -18.92 -6.86
CA ALA A 312 0.53 -20.25 -6.68
C ALA A 312 1.27 -21.34 -7.46
N ASN A 313 1.87 -20.99 -8.61
CA ASN A 313 2.50 -21.92 -9.53
C ASN A 313 4.00 -21.63 -9.69
N GLY A 314 4.84 -22.47 -9.12
CA GLY A 314 6.30 -22.41 -9.25
C GLY A 314 7.00 -21.70 -8.09
N SER A 315 8.29 -21.97 -7.93
CA SER A 315 9.08 -21.32 -6.88
C SER A 315 9.51 -19.92 -7.32
N MET A 316 9.63 -18.98 -6.37
CA MET A 316 10.14 -17.62 -6.64
C MET A 316 11.51 -17.66 -7.35
N SER A 317 12.40 -18.58 -6.96
CA SER A 317 13.70 -18.74 -7.62
C SER A 317 13.60 -19.20 -9.08
N ASP A 318 12.66 -20.09 -9.39
CA ASP A 318 12.48 -20.57 -10.78
C ASP A 318 11.87 -19.47 -11.66
N ILE A 319 10.90 -18.73 -11.12
CA ILE A 319 10.28 -17.58 -11.81
C ILE A 319 11.31 -16.49 -12.06
N ASP A 320 12.10 -16.11 -11.04
CA ASP A 320 13.14 -15.10 -11.21
C ASP A 320 14.18 -15.50 -12.25
N LYS A 321 14.62 -16.76 -12.22
CA LYS A 321 15.53 -17.29 -13.23
C LYS A 321 14.96 -17.17 -14.65
N ARG A 322 13.70 -17.56 -14.85
CA ARG A 322 13.02 -17.46 -16.16
C ARG A 322 12.93 -16.01 -16.63
N ILE A 323 12.61 -15.08 -15.73
CA ILE A 323 12.57 -13.64 -16.03
C ILE A 323 13.95 -13.18 -16.49
N ASN A 324 14.99 -13.46 -15.70
CA ASN A 324 16.36 -13.07 -16.00
C ASN A 324 16.86 -13.62 -17.36
N GLU A 325 16.60 -14.90 -17.65
CA GLU A 325 16.91 -15.50 -18.95
C GLU A 325 16.17 -14.80 -20.11
N ALA A 326 14.91 -14.43 -19.92
CA ALA A 326 14.14 -13.70 -20.93
C ALA A 326 14.67 -12.28 -21.15
N LEU A 327 15.04 -11.58 -20.07
CA LEU A 327 15.61 -10.23 -20.13
C LEU A 327 16.96 -10.23 -20.87
N VAL A 328 17.87 -11.14 -20.51
CA VAL A 328 19.16 -11.30 -21.21
C VAL A 328 18.94 -11.64 -22.68
N LYS A 329 17.99 -12.54 -23.00
CA LYS A 329 17.71 -12.93 -24.39
C LYS A 329 17.19 -11.76 -25.22
N ARG A 330 16.38 -10.87 -24.65
CA ARG A 330 15.76 -9.75 -25.37
C ARG A 330 16.68 -8.54 -25.49
N PHE A 331 17.34 -8.16 -24.41
CA PHE A 331 18.09 -6.90 -24.30
C PHE A 331 19.60 -7.07 -24.19
N GLY A 332 20.08 -8.31 -24.00
CA GLY A 332 21.48 -8.59 -23.67
C GLY A 332 21.81 -8.33 -22.20
N GLU A 333 23.07 -8.50 -21.84
CA GLU A 333 23.56 -8.32 -20.47
C GLU A 333 23.72 -6.84 -20.06
N GLY A 334 23.56 -5.92 -21.03
CA GLY A 334 23.79 -4.49 -20.89
C GLY A 334 25.24 -4.09 -21.19
N ILE A 335 25.56 -2.82 -20.98
CA ILE A 335 26.93 -2.32 -21.09
C ILE A 335 27.82 -2.86 -19.95
N THR A 336 29.08 -3.10 -20.28
CA THR A 336 30.11 -3.50 -19.33
C THR A 336 30.74 -2.30 -18.61
N TYR A 337 31.51 -2.59 -17.56
CA TYR A 337 32.31 -1.60 -16.83
C TYR A 337 33.22 -0.79 -17.76
N ASP A 338 33.85 -1.40 -18.75
CA ASP A 338 34.76 -0.71 -19.66
C ASP A 338 34.02 0.16 -20.69
N GLU A 339 32.81 -0.26 -21.10
CA GLU A 339 31.99 0.45 -22.09
C GLU A 339 31.28 1.68 -21.52
N VAL A 340 31.04 1.72 -20.20
CA VAL A 340 30.29 2.81 -19.55
C VAL A 340 30.92 4.18 -19.81
N LEU A 341 32.24 4.25 -19.91
CA LEU A 341 33.01 5.48 -20.11
C LEU A 341 32.77 6.14 -21.46
N THR A 342 32.59 5.31 -22.48
CA THR A 342 32.43 5.75 -23.88
C THR A 342 30.98 5.80 -24.32
N THR A 343 30.08 5.20 -23.54
CA THR A 343 28.65 5.14 -23.83
C THR A 343 27.98 6.46 -23.52
N ASP A 344 27.07 6.89 -24.40
CA ASP A 344 26.33 8.14 -24.24
C ASP A 344 25.59 8.23 -22.90
N SER A 345 25.86 9.28 -22.15
CA SER A 345 25.07 9.65 -20.96
C SER A 345 23.70 10.18 -21.37
N LEU A 346 22.66 9.79 -20.63
CA LEU A 346 21.30 10.29 -20.88
C LEU A 346 21.15 11.79 -20.62
N ASN A 347 22.06 12.41 -19.84
CA ASN A 347 22.06 13.87 -19.61
C ASN A 347 22.29 14.69 -20.91
N THR A 348 22.81 14.06 -21.96
CA THR A 348 23.02 14.67 -23.28
C THR A 348 21.83 14.48 -24.23
N LYS A 349 20.87 13.62 -23.86
CA LYS A 349 19.74 13.24 -24.71
C LYS A 349 18.52 14.10 -24.42
N ASN A 350 17.60 14.15 -25.39
CA ASN A 350 16.30 14.79 -25.19
C ASN A 350 15.30 13.81 -24.57
N THR A 351 15.40 12.53 -24.94
CA THR A 351 14.45 11.50 -24.57
C THR A 351 15.18 10.18 -24.39
N ALA A 352 14.75 9.38 -23.41
CA ALA A 352 15.19 8.00 -23.23
C ALA A 352 14.02 7.04 -23.42
N LYS A 353 14.32 5.84 -23.94
CA LYS A 353 13.37 4.72 -24.01
C LYS A 353 13.67 3.76 -22.87
N VAL A 354 12.66 3.43 -22.08
CA VAL A 354 12.82 2.72 -20.81
C VAL A 354 11.95 1.46 -20.79
N TRP A 355 12.59 0.32 -20.53
CA TRP A 355 11.93 -0.95 -20.23
C TRP A 355 12.12 -1.29 -18.75
N TYR A 356 11.10 -1.85 -18.10
CA TYR A 356 11.17 -2.10 -16.66
C TYR A 356 10.46 -3.36 -16.20
N VAL A 357 10.92 -3.87 -15.06
CA VAL A 357 10.18 -4.79 -14.18
C VAL A 357 10.09 -4.14 -12.80
N GLY A 358 8.87 -3.87 -12.33
CA GLY A 358 8.59 -3.38 -10.98
C GLY A 358 8.23 -4.54 -10.05
N ARG A 359 8.91 -4.63 -8.91
CA ARG A 359 8.70 -5.69 -7.91
C ARG A 359 8.57 -5.15 -6.50
N PHE A 360 7.84 -5.89 -5.67
CA PHE A 360 8.00 -5.84 -4.22
C PHE A 360 9.32 -6.51 -3.82
N LEU A 361 9.78 -6.27 -2.60
CA LEU A 361 11.06 -6.79 -2.11
C LEU A 361 11.06 -8.30 -1.78
N ASP A 362 9.90 -8.96 -1.87
CA ASP A 362 9.77 -10.42 -1.87
C ASP A 362 9.84 -11.04 -3.29
N GLY A 363 9.99 -10.20 -4.31
CA GLY A 363 10.18 -10.60 -5.71
C GLY A 363 8.90 -10.67 -6.53
N TYR A 364 7.72 -10.47 -5.93
CA TYR A 364 6.46 -10.40 -6.66
C TYR A 364 6.48 -9.25 -7.68
N VAL A 365 6.15 -9.53 -8.94
CA VAL A 365 6.09 -8.54 -10.02
C VAL A 365 4.71 -7.90 -10.00
N PHE A 366 4.63 -6.62 -9.65
CA PHE A 366 3.36 -5.88 -9.63
C PHE A 366 3.09 -5.16 -10.95
N ASP A 367 4.14 -4.85 -11.72
CA ASP A 367 4.01 -4.14 -12.99
C ASP A 367 5.24 -4.34 -13.89
N THR A 368 5.03 -4.32 -15.21
CA THR A 368 6.09 -4.39 -16.21
C THR A 368 5.56 -4.00 -17.60
N ASN A 369 6.38 -3.33 -18.39
CA ASN A 369 6.13 -3.13 -19.82
C ASN A 369 6.78 -4.19 -20.71
N ILE A 370 7.27 -5.32 -20.18
CA ILE A 370 8.01 -6.34 -20.94
C ILE A 370 7.15 -7.59 -21.13
N ASP A 371 6.78 -7.89 -22.37
CA ASP A 371 5.88 -9.00 -22.74
C ASP A 371 6.32 -10.37 -22.21
N GLU A 372 7.61 -10.70 -22.32
CA GLU A 372 8.13 -11.98 -21.84
C GLU A 372 7.97 -12.13 -20.33
N VAL A 373 8.08 -11.03 -19.58
CA VAL A 373 7.87 -11.04 -18.13
C VAL A 373 6.39 -11.23 -17.83
N LYS A 374 5.49 -10.49 -18.50
CA LYS A 374 4.03 -10.67 -18.38
C LYS A 374 3.61 -12.12 -18.62
N GLU A 375 4.12 -12.75 -19.67
CA GLU A 375 3.84 -14.15 -19.97
C GLU A 375 4.36 -15.11 -18.88
N ILE A 376 5.53 -14.84 -18.31
CA ILE A 376 6.09 -15.66 -17.24
C ILE A 376 5.27 -15.58 -15.95
N VAL A 377 4.85 -14.37 -15.55
CA VAL A 377 4.19 -14.15 -14.25
C VAL A 377 2.67 -14.25 -14.31
N TYR A 378 2.03 -13.78 -15.39
CA TYR A 378 0.57 -13.74 -15.53
C TYR A 378 0.01 -14.82 -16.46
N GLY A 379 0.89 -15.58 -17.13
CA GLY A 379 0.52 -16.66 -18.06
C GLY A 379 -0.10 -16.20 -19.37
N LYS A 380 -0.24 -14.88 -19.58
CA LYS A 380 -0.74 -14.25 -20.81
C LYS A 380 -0.22 -12.83 -20.95
N VAL A 381 -0.16 -12.36 -22.19
CA VAL A 381 0.03 -10.94 -22.53
C VAL A 381 -1.33 -10.36 -22.95
N GLU A 382 -2.01 -9.67 -22.04
CA GLU A 382 -3.28 -8.97 -22.36
C GLU A 382 -3.03 -7.80 -23.31
N ASP A 383 -2.05 -6.95 -22.95
CA ASP A 383 -1.63 -5.79 -23.73
C ASP A 383 -0.14 -5.85 -24.02
N LYS A 384 0.19 -5.64 -25.30
CA LYS A 384 1.58 -5.58 -25.76
C LYS A 384 2.28 -4.39 -25.12
N GLY A 385 3.44 -4.65 -24.53
CA GLY A 385 4.28 -3.66 -23.90
C GLY A 385 5.06 -2.80 -24.89
N GLU A 386 5.24 -1.53 -24.53
CA GLU A 386 6.05 -0.56 -25.26
C GLU A 386 7.03 0.14 -24.31
N ALA A 387 8.19 0.52 -24.85
CA ALA A 387 9.18 1.29 -24.10
C ALA A 387 8.55 2.62 -23.66
N LEU A 388 8.70 2.96 -22.39
CA LEU A 388 8.29 4.27 -21.90
C LEU A 388 9.20 5.34 -22.47
N SER A 389 8.60 6.44 -22.92
CA SER A 389 9.33 7.63 -23.37
C SER A 389 9.53 8.56 -22.18
N PHE A 390 10.78 8.86 -21.85
CA PHE A 390 11.15 9.68 -20.71
C PHE A 390 11.79 10.99 -21.17
N ASP A 391 11.23 12.15 -20.80
CA ASP A 391 11.80 13.46 -21.14
C ASP A 391 13.01 13.73 -20.24
N MET A 392 14.17 13.94 -20.87
CA MET A 392 15.43 14.18 -20.16
C MET A 392 15.69 15.65 -19.87
N LYS A 393 14.95 16.58 -20.49
CA LYS A 393 15.12 18.02 -20.35
C LYS A 393 14.17 18.62 -19.33
N ASN A 394 12.93 18.16 -19.33
CA ASN A 394 11.89 18.60 -18.41
C ASN A 394 11.43 17.43 -17.55
N VAL A 395 12.34 16.98 -16.68
CA VAL A 395 12.08 15.81 -15.83
C VAL A 395 10.85 16.02 -14.93
N ASP A 396 10.58 17.27 -14.53
CA ASP A 396 9.39 17.66 -13.76
C ASP A 396 8.07 17.45 -14.55
N ASP A 397 8.13 17.46 -15.89
CA ASP A 397 6.95 17.26 -16.75
C ASP A 397 6.68 15.78 -16.99
N ASN A 398 7.63 14.89 -16.65
CA ASN A 398 7.39 13.47 -16.66
C ASN A 398 6.35 13.12 -15.60
N LYS A 399 5.25 12.56 -16.06
CA LYS A 399 4.18 12.00 -15.23
C LYS A 399 4.54 10.63 -14.67
N TYR A 400 5.77 10.45 -14.18
CA TYR A 400 6.26 9.20 -13.56
C TYR A 400 6.60 9.40 -12.08
N ILE A 401 6.84 8.30 -11.37
CA ILE A 401 7.23 8.32 -9.96
C ILE A 401 8.55 9.08 -9.74
N LEU A 402 8.69 9.70 -8.57
CA LEU A 402 9.85 10.52 -8.23
C LEU A 402 11.16 9.73 -8.28
N ALA A 403 11.13 8.47 -7.82
CA ALA A 403 12.29 7.59 -7.87
C ALA A 403 12.91 7.52 -9.28
N TRP A 404 12.07 7.48 -10.32
CA TRP A 404 12.53 7.47 -11.71
C TRP A 404 13.03 8.84 -12.16
N ASN A 405 12.34 9.91 -11.79
CA ASN A 405 12.75 11.29 -12.06
C ASN A 405 14.14 11.62 -11.50
N TYR A 406 14.51 11.09 -10.34
CA TYR A 406 15.84 11.29 -9.80
C TYR A 406 16.88 10.29 -10.34
N SER A 407 16.49 9.07 -10.71
CA SER A 407 17.44 8.01 -11.02
C SER A 407 17.72 7.84 -12.51
N ILE A 408 16.70 7.82 -13.37
CA ILE A 408 16.88 7.54 -14.81
C ILE A 408 17.83 8.52 -15.50
N PRO A 409 17.82 9.84 -15.20
CA PRO A 409 18.77 10.76 -15.83
C PRO A 409 20.24 10.52 -15.53
N THR A 410 20.54 9.73 -14.51
CA THR A 410 21.91 9.35 -14.14
C THR A 410 22.42 8.15 -14.93
N LEU A 411 21.57 7.51 -15.75
CA LEU A 411 21.90 6.29 -16.51
C LEU A 411 22.49 6.60 -17.90
N ARG A 412 22.94 5.55 -18.57
CA ARG A 412 23.51 5.57 -19.93
C ARG A 412 22.73 4.68 -20.88
N LYS A 413 22.88 4.94 -22.18
CA LYS A 413 22.26 4.12 -23.22
C LYS A 413 22.74 2.66 -23.16
N GLY A 414 21.84 1.69 -23.27
CA GLY A 414 22.17 0.26 -23.20
C GLY A 414 22.47 -0.26 -21.79
N GLN A 415 22.30 0.57 -20.76
CA GLN A 415 22.57 0.20 -19.37
C GLN A 415 21.39 -0.54 -18.75
N TRP A 416 21.70 -1.60 -18.00
CA TRP A 416 20.84 -2.12 -16.95
C TRP A 416 21.15 -1.41 -15.63
N ALA A 417 20.11 -1.07 -14.87
CA ALA A 417 20.24 -0.55 -13.51
C ALA A 417 19.08 -1.06 -12.64
N ALA A 418 19.28 -1.10 -11.33
CA ALA A 418 18.19 -1.34 -10.39
C ALA A 418 17.97 -0.10 -9.53
N ILE A 419 16.71 0.32 -9.37
CA ILE A 419 16.31 1.44 -8.53
C ILE A 419 15.53 0.86 -7.35
N LEU A 420 16.00 1.11 -6.13
CA LEU A 420 15.37 0.68 -4.89
C LEU A 420 14.86 1.89 -4.13
N THR A 421 13.61 1.87 -3.70
CA THR A 421 12.95 3.05 -3.15
C THR A 421 11.90 2.73 -2.10
N VAL A 422 11.72 3.67 -1.18
CA VAL A 422 10.55 3.80 -0.30
C VAL A 422 9.33 4.32 -1.07
N SER A 423 8.14 4.09 -0.51
CA SER A 423 6.82 4.48 -1.03
C SER A 423 6.68 5.98 -1.29
N THR A 424 7.33 6.83 -0.49
CA THR A 424 7.28 8.30 -0.64
C THR A 424 7.84 8.81 -1.97
N TYR A 425 8.77 8.09 -2.60
CA TYR A 425 9.24 8.40 -3.96
C TYR A 425 8.62 7.49 -5.04
N GLY A 426 7.84 6.49 -4.63
CA GLY A 426 7.12 5.56 -5.49
C GLY A 426 5.65 5.95 -5.61
N TYR A 427 4.77 5.02 -5.20
CA TYR A 427 3.31 5.12 -5.35
C TYR A 427 2.59 5.73 -4.13
N GLY A 428 3.34 6.42 -3.25
CA GLY A 428 2.81 7.11 -2.09
C GLY A 428 2.55 6.21 -0.88
N ILE A 429 2.47 6.83 0.29
CA ILE A 429 2.35 6.13 1.59
C ILE A 429 0.97 5.49 1.81
N ALA A 430 -0.05 5.90 1.05
CA ALA A 430 -1.40 5.34 1.13
C ALA A 430 -1.55 4.02 0.35
N GLY A 431 -0.61 3.75 -0.56
CA GLY A 431 -0.69 2.68 -1.53
C GLY A 431 -1.62 3.01 -2.71
N VAL A 432 -1.72 2.07 -3.64
CA VAL A 432 -2.55 2.15 -4.85
C VAL A 432 -3.40 0.88 -4.93
N VAL A 433 -4.70 1.02 -5.17
CA VAL A 433 -5.57 -0.13 -5.44
C VAL A 433 -5.32 -0.57 -6.88
N GLY A 434 -5.23 -1.88 -7.10
CA GLY A 434 -5.09 -2.46 -8.44
C GLY A 434 -6.23 -2.00 -9.36
N SER A 435 -5.97 -1.96 -10.66
CA SER A 435 -6.88 -1.34 -11.61
C SER A 435 -7.97 -2.31 -12.06
N HIS A 436 -9.05 -2.41 -11.28
CA HIS A 436 -10.32 -2.00 -11.86
C HIS A 436 -10.76 -0.68 -11.20
N THR A 437 -11.67 0.02 -11.84
CA THR A 437 -11.90 1.45 -11.64
C THR A 437 -12.18 1.85 -10.18
N SER A 438 -11.23 2.50 -9.51
CA SER A 438 -11.48 3.77 -8.81
C SER A 438 -10.21 4.44 -8.31
N THR A 439 -10.10 5.75 -8.56
CA THR A 439 -9.29 6.66 -7.74
C THR A 439 -9.68 6.45 -6.28
N THR A 440 -8.74 6.01 -5.45
CA THR A 440 -8.89 6.09 -4.00
C THR A 440 -8.88 7.57 -3.62
N THR A 441 -10.05 8.20 -3.58
CA THR A 441 -10.24 9.42 -2.82
C THR A 441 -10.27 8.99 -1.36
N GLY A 442 -9.10 8.73 -0.77
CA GLY A 442 -8.99 8.71 0.67
C GLY A 442 -9.49 10.06 1.17
N GLY A 443 -10.46 10.05 2.09
CA GLY A 443 -10.86 11.29 2.76
C GLY A 443 -9.66 11.87 3.51
N ASN A 444 -9.34 13.14 3.26
CA ASN A 444 -8.31 13.87 3.99
C ASN A 444 -8.62 13.82 5.51
N ASN A 445 -7.87 13.02 6.27
CA ASN A 445 -7.84 13.15 7.73
C ASN A 445 -6.52 13.79 8.13
N ALA A 446 -6.56 15.09 8.40
CA ALA A 446 -5.40 15.90 8.77
C ALA A 446 -4.58 15.31 9.94
N TYR A 447 -5.20 14.46 10.77
CA TYR A 447 -4.53 13.75 11.84
C TYR A 447 -3.50 12.72 11.34
N TYR A 448 -3.81 12.00 10.27
CA TYR A 448 -2.90 11.00 9.68
C TYR A 448 -1.73 11.63 8.97
N ASP A 449 -1.99 12.69 8.20
CA ASP A 449 -0.96 13.44 7.51
C ASP A 449 0.05 14.00 8.52
N PHE A 450 -0.46 14.51 9.65
CA PHE A 450 0.37 14.98 10.75
C PHE A 450 1.19 13.85 11.39
N LEU A 451 0.59 12.70 11.69
CA LEU A 451 1.31 11.56 12.27
C LEU A 451 2.40 11.03 11.34
N ASN A 452 2.11 10.90 10.05
CA ASN A 452 3.06 10.43 9.04
C ASN A 452 4.24 11.40 8.89
N TYR A 453 3.95 12.71 8.82
CA TYR A 453 4.97 13.75 8.84
C TYR A 453 5.85 13.68 10.10
N MET A 454 5.23 13.58 11.29
CA MET A 454 5.97 13.50 12.55
C MET A 454 6.83 12.23 12.63
N ASN A 455 6.31 11.09 12.20
CA ASN A 455 7.02 9.82 12.17
C ASN A 455 8.26 9.87 11.28
N TYR A 456 8.14 10.45 10.09
CA TYR A 456 9.31 10.66 9.23
C TYR A 456 10.29 11.64 9.83
N MET A 457 9.84 12.80 10.31
CA MET A 457 10.73 13.81 10.88
C MET A 457 11.53 13.25 12.05
N ASN A 458 10.86 12.48 12.92
CA ASN A 458 11.51 11.76 14.01
C ASN A 458 12.48 10.71 13.48
N TYR A 459 12.08 9.90 12.50
CA TYR A 459 12.95 8.88 11.93
C TYR A 459 14.21 9.48 11.31
N MET A 460 14.06 10.46 10.41
CA MET A 460 15.17 11.11 9.71
C MET A 460 16.12 11.84 10.65
N ASN A 461 15.59 12.53 11.67
CA ASN A 461 16.43 13.20 12.67
C ASN A 461 17.22 12.19 13.52
N ASN A 462 16.66 11.03 13.83
CA ASN A 462 17.37 9.98 14.57
C ASN A 462 18.39 9.26 13.67
N TYR A 463 18.02 8.96 12.43
CA TYR A 463 18.83 8.16 11.51
C TYR A 463 19.98 8.96 10.89
N TYR A 464 19.70 10.17 10.37
CA TYR A 464 20.70 11.01 9.68
C TYR A 464 21.21 12.20 10.52
N GLY A 465 20.65 12.40 11.72
CA GLY A 465 21.04 13.47 12.64
C GLY A 465 20.19 14.74 12.53
N TYR A 466 20.31 15.61 13.54
CA TYR A 466 19.59 16.88 13.68
C TYR A 466 20.01 17.84 12.55
N ASN A 467 19.28 17.82 11.41
CA ASN A 467 19.21 18.82 10.33
C ASN A 467 18.62 18.23 9.03
N TYR A 468 18.55 16.90 8.88
CA TYR A 468 17.94 16.26 7.70
C TYR A 468 16.42 16.48 7.63
N GLY A 469 15.73 16.53 8.76
CA GLY A 469 14.31 16.88 8.81
C GLY A 469 14.01 18.35 8.44
N GLY A 470 15.00 19.25 8.54
CA GLY A 470 14.82 20.68 8.28
C GLY A 470 14.57 21.04 6.81
N MET A 471 14.85 20.12 5.87
CA MET A 471 14.74 20.37 4.42
C MET A 471 13.30 20.50 3.90
N TYR A 472 12.28 20.14 4.71
CA TYR A 472 10.87 20.21 4.32
C TYR A 472 10.07 21.33 4.99
N ASN A 473 10.70 22.20 5.79
CA ASN A 473 10.01 23.28 6.51
C ASN A 473 10.31 24.67 5.91
N SER A 474 9.56 24.99 4.85
CA SER A 474 9.06 26.32 4.45
C SER A 474 10.03 27.52 4.49
N TYR A 475 10.64 27.86 3.34
CA TYR A 475 10.91 29.29 3.02
C TYR A 475 10.86 29.69 1.53
N TYR A 476 10.85 28.78 0.55
CA TYR A 476 10.90 29.20 -0.86
C TYR A 476 10.04 28.37 -1.81
N GLY A 477 8.71 28.57 -1.83
CA GLY A 477 7.88 28.40 -3.04
C GLY A 477 7.87 27.06 -3.79
N LEU A 478 8.57 26.03 -3.28
CA LEU A 478 8.57 24.66 -3.76
C LEU A 478 7.41 23.97 -3.05
N GLY A 479 6.22 24.06 -3.65
CA GLY A 479 5.00 23.39 -3.19
C GLY A 479 5.07 21.87 -3.34
N TYR A 480 6.13 21.24 -2.84
CA TYR A 480 6.42 19.83 -3.06
C TYR A 480 6.67 19.11 -1.74
N ASN A 481 5.60 18.57 -1.19
CA ASN A 481 5.63 17.78 0.02
C ASN A 481 5.24 16.33 -0.37
N PRO A 482 6.17 15.36 -0.29
CA PRO A 482 5.92 13.97 -0.67
C PRO A 482 4.87 13.27 0.23
N TYR A 483 4.45 13.87 1.36
CA TYR A 483 3.30 13.39 2.14
C TYR A 483 1.95 13.63 1.46
N TYR A 484 1.85 14.65 0.60
CA TYR A 484 0.62 14.96 -0.14
C TYR A 484 0.55 14.24 -1.49
N TYR A 485 1.62 13.54 -1.87
CA TYR A 485 1.68 12.82 -3.12
C TYR A 485 1.00 11.45 -2.97
N GLY A 486 -0.25 11.41 -3.41
CA GLY A 486 -1.22 10.33 -3.19
C GLY A 486 -2.62 10.85 -2.83
N PHE A 487 -2.73 12.12 -2.42
CA PHE A 487 -4.01 12.77 -2.07
C PHE A 487 -4.15 14.07 -2.87
N ALA A 488 -4.61 13.97 -4.13
CA ALA A 488 -4.90 15.14 -4.96
C ALA A 488 -6.16 15.87 -4.48
N GLY A 489 -5.99 16.67 -3.43
CA GLY A 489 -6.90 17.73 -3.01
C GLY A 489 -6.32 19.11 -3.34
N SER A 490 -5.87 19.33 -4.56
CA SER A 490 -5.47 20.67 -5.03
C SER A 490 -5.99 20.91 -6.45
N THR A 491 -6.65 22.05 -6.64
CA THR A 491 -7.32 22.52 -7.87
C THR A 491 -6.39 22.85 -9.04
N GLU A 492 -5.16 22.33 -9.05
CA GLU A 492 -4.26 22.40 -10.20
C GLU A 492 -3.88 20.98 -10.60
N ASP A 493 -4.03 20.71 -11.89
CA ASP A 493 -3.91 19.43 -12.58
C ASP A 493 -2.52 18.78 -12.39
N THR A 494 -2.26 18.30 -11.18
CA THR A 494 -1.06 17.58 -10.73
C THR A 494 -1.26 16.07 -10.89
N SER A 495 -1.96 15.69 -11.97
CA SER A 495 -2.17 14.31 -12.37
C SER A 495 -0.86 13.70 -12.85
N VAL A 496 -0.06 13.16 -11.92
CA VAL A 496 0.94 12.17 -12.30
C VAL A 496 0.19 10.91 -12.67
N THR A 497 0.47 10.43 -13.88
CA THR A 497 -0.02 9.17 -14.38
C THR A 497 0.65 8.08 -13.56
N VAL A 498 -0.01 7.66 -12.49
CA VAL A 498 0.11 6.30 -12.00
C VAL A 498 -0.14 5.44 -13.24
N THR A 499 0.90 4.79 -13.78
CA THR A 499 0.69 3.69 -14.72
C THR A 499 -0.27 2.76 -14.00
N THR A 500 -1.45 2.59 -14.54
CA THR A 500 -2.53 1.73 -14.06
C THR A 500 -1.94 0.37 -13.69
N THR A 501 -1.58 0.15 -12.43
CA THR A 501 -1.03 -1.15 -11.99
C THR A 501 -2.21 -2.07 -11.79
N HIS A 502 -2.13 -3.29 -12.32
CA HIS A 502 -3.19 -4.28 -12.13
C HIS A 502 -3.18 -4.84 -10.70
N THR A 503 -2.01 -4.89 -10.06
CA THR A 503 -1.82 -5.34 -8.69
C THR A 503 -1.96 -4.19 -7.68
N GLU A 504 -2.61 -4.46 -6.54
CA GLU A 504 -2.59 -3.58 -5.36
C GLU A 504 -1.15 -3.36 -4.86
N ILE A 505 -0.78 -2.11 -4.63
CA ILE A 505 0.43 -1.71 -3.90
C ILE A 505 0.00 -1.27 -2.51
N PRO A 506 0.29 -2.05 -1.45
CA PRO A 506 -0.07 -1.66 -0.08
C PRO A 506 0.60 -0.35 0.37
N ALA A 507 0.06 0.24 1.43
CA ALA A 507 0.69 1.36 2.12
C ALA A 507 2.12 1.02 2.56
N TYR A 508 3.04 1.99 2.51
CA TYR A 508 4.46 1.81 2.90
C TYR A 508 5.13 0.59 2.27
N SER A 509 4.84 0.35 0.99
CA SER A 509 5.48 -0.74 0.25
C SER A 509 6.79 -0.25 -0.37
N PRO A 510 7.94 -0.80 0.06
CA PRO A 510 9.20 -0.55 -0.60
C PRO A 510 9.25 -1.34 -1.91
N LEU A 511 9.85 -0.74 -2.94
CA LEU A 511 9.80 -1.25 -4.32
C LEU A 511 11.19 -1.28 -4.93
N ILE A 512 11.39 -2.24 -5.83
CA ILE A 512 12.57 -2.32 -6.69
C ILE A 512 12.15 -2.32 -8.16
N PHE A 513 12.86 -1.53 -8.97
CA PHE A 513 12.67 -1.45 -10.40
C PHE A 513 13.94 -1.90 -11.12
N GLN A 514 13.84 -2.95 -11.93
CA GLN A 514 14.91 -3.38 -12.83
C GLN A 514 14.70 -2.67 -14.16
N ILE A 515 15.60 -1.74 -14.51
CA ILE A 515 15.47 -0.82 -15.64
C ILE A 515 16.49 -1.13 -16.74
N PHE A 516 16.05 -1.15 -18.00
CA PHE A 516 16.91 -1.10 -19.18
C PHE A 516 16.64 0.17 -19.99
N VAL A 517 17.71 0.86 -20.38
CA VAL A 517 17.67 2.05 -21.24
C VAL A 517 18.06 1.67 -22.67
N GLU A 518 17.18 1.90 -23.65
CA GLU A 518 17.41 1.56 -25.07
C GLU A 518 18.08 2.67 -25.89
#